data_AF-A0A1V2Q085-F1
#
_entry.id   AF-A0A1V2Q085-F1
#
_cell.length_a   1.000
_cell.length_b   1.000
_cell.length_c   1.000
_cell.angle_alpha   90.00
_cell.angle_beta   90.00
_cell.angle_gamma   90.00
#
_symmetry.space_group_name_H-M   'P 1'
#
loop_
_entity.id
_entity.type
_entity.pdbx_description
1 polymer ?
#
loop_
_entity_poly.entity_id
_entity_poly.type
_entity_poly.pdbx_seq_one_letter_code
_entity_poly.pdbx_strand_id
1 'polypeptide(L)'
;MSDGERLRAGRNYAGYSLRELAKATSYSAGYLGQVETGVRPATPDVIAAYEQVLGAGMRRRDITHPRLRKIQDDKHLEQIREAVEAGNPGIFIEGPTSSTIDAAVCPLLGPNGIENFRRWAKEGETSTLRANAVSIVGFLPGRANAELVAEVLSSDAKVRRLCVASEVSRLMQWEWSIALAVADDPSTAPDPVALAAKLAKTAVDPQDSEGRWCAGWLLQRLAPVLGE
;
A
#
# COMPACT_ATOMS: atom_id res chain seq x y z
N MET A 1 2.56 -2.40 17.37
CA MET A 1 2.70 -3.49 16.39
C MET A 1 4.05 -4.17 16.52
N SER A 2 4.03 -5.33 17.18
CA SER A 2 5.13 -6.30 17.18
C SER A 2 5.39 -6.82 15.77
N ASP A 3 6.59 -7.39 15.52
CA ASP A 3 6.87 -8.04 14.25
C ASP A 3 5.87 -9.15 13.94
N GLY A 4 5.32 -9.84 14.95
CA GLY A 4 4.26 -10.83 14.80
C GLY A 4 2.98 -10.27 14.17
N GLU A 5 2.50 -9.13 14.63
CA GLU A 5 1.31 -8.49 14.08
C GLU A 5 1.53 -7.99 12.64
N ARG A 6 2.76 -7.55 12.32
CA ARG A 6 3.14 -7.19 10.96
C ARG A 6 3.13 -8.39 10.03
N LEU A 7 3.68 -9.52 10.49
CA LEU A 7 3.65 -10.79 9.76
C LEU A 7 2.20 -11.24 9.52
N ARG A 8 1.33 -11.10 10.52
CA ARG A 8 -0.10 -11.39 10.42
C ARG A 8 -0.81 -10.49 9.40
N ALA A 9 -0.56 -9.19 9.45
CA ALA A 9 -1.12 -8.23 8.50
C ALA A 9 -0.67 -8.55 7.08
N GLY A 10 0.64 -8.83 6.89
CA GLY A 10 1.19 -9.26 5.60
C GLY A 10 0.58 -10.57 5.08
N ARG A 11 0.37 -11.56 5.94
CA ARG A 11 -0.30 -12.82 5.59
C ARG A 11 -1.75 -12.58 5.15
N ASN A 12 -2.51 -11.83 5.94
CA ASN A 12 -3.90 -11.52 5.63
C ASN A 12 -4.01 -10.71 4.33
N TYR A 13 -3.10 -9.74 4.15
CA TYR A 13 -3.01 -8.95 2.92
C TYR A 13 -2.80 -9.84 1.71
N ALA A 14 -1.82 -10.74 1.77
CA ALA A 14 -1.54 -11.69 0.69
C ALA A 14 -2.65 -12.73 0.46
N GLY A 15 -3.73 -12.72 1.25
CA GLY A 15 -4.86 -13.63 1.12
C GLY A 15 -4.59 -15.05 1.62
N TYR A 16 -3.52 -15.27 2.38
CA TYR A 16 -3.19 -16.59 2.92
C TYR A 16 -3.89 -16.81 4.26
N SER A 17 -4.54 -17.97 4.43
CA SER A 17 -4.85 -18.46 5.77
C SER A 17 -3.57 -18.88 6.49
N LEU A 18 -3.63 -18.93 7.83
CA LEU A 18 -2.52 -19.42 8.66
C LEU A 18 -2.10 -20.86 8.27
N ARG A 19 -3.07 -21.69 7.84
CA ARG A 19 -2.83 -23.07 7.39
C ARG A 19 -2.17 -23.12 6.01
N GLU A 20 -2.58 -22.26 5.08
CA GLU A 20 -1.94 -22.17 3.77
C GLU A 20 -0.51 -21.66 3.89
N LEU A 21 -0.28 -20.65 4.73
CA LEU A 21 1.08 -20.17 4.97
C LEU A 21 1.93 -21.22 5.68
N ALA A 22 1.38 -21.96 6.65
CA ALA A 22 2.06 -23.09 7.28
C ALA A 22 2.30 -24.29 6.34
N LYS A 23 1.58 -24.39 5.23
CA LYS A 23 1.84 -25.41 4.21
C LYS A 23 2.93 -24.96 3.25
N ALA A 24 2.98 -23.66 2.96
CA ALA A 24 3.95 -23.06 2.06
C ALA A 24 5.28 -22.72 2.74
N THR A 25 5.27 -22.52 4.06
CA THR A 25 6.45 -22.44 4.93
C THR A 25 6.64 -23.78 5.63
N SER A 26 7.86 -24.19 5.99
CA SER A 26 8.10 -25.44 6.73
C SER A 26 7.73 -25.35 8.22
N TYR A 27 6.84 -24.44 8.61
CA TYR A 27 6.43 -24.17 9.99
C TYR A 27 5.01 -24.66 10.26
N SER A 28 4.70 -25.01 11.51
CA SER A 28 3.33 -25.38 11.88
C SER A 28 2.43 -24.16 12.03
N ALA A 29 1.14 -24.29 11.69
CA ALA A 29 0.16 -23.22 11.86
C ALA A 29 0.07 -22.75 13.32
N GLY A 30 0.19 -23.66 14.29
CA GLY A 30 0.20 -23.31 15.71
C GLY A 30 1.41 -22.44 16.10
N TYR A 31 2.61 -22.78 15.60
CA TYR A 31 3.81 -21.98 15.83
C TYR A 31 3.69 -20.60 15.18
N LEU A 32 3.25 -20.53 13.92
CA LEU A 32 3.02 -19.27 13.23
C LEU A 32 1.98 -18.40 13.94
N GLY A 33 0.91 -19.00 14.45
CA GLY A 33 -0.11 -18.28 15.23
C GLY A 33 0.45 -17.71 16.55
N GLN A 34 1.33 -18.45 17.23
CA GLN A 34 2.04 -17.93 18.41
C GLN A 34 3.00 -16.79 18.08
N VAL A 35 3.66 -16.84 16.92
CA VAL A 35 4.50 -15.73 16.44
C VAL A 35 3.62 -14.52 16.13
N GLU A 36 2.53 -14.70 15.37
CA GLU A 36 1.61 -13.63 14.97
C GLU A 36 0.87 -12.95 16.13
N THR A 37 0.80 -13.61 17.29
CA THR A 37 0.17 -13.09 18.52
C THR A 37 1.19 -12.62 19.55
N GLY A 38 2.48 -12.62 19.22
CA GLY A 38 3.56 -12.17 20.11
C GLY A 38 3.90 -13.13 21.26
N VAL A 39 3.26 -14.30 21.32
CA VAL A 39 3.59 -15.37 22.30
C VAL A 39 4.98 -15.95 22.04
N ARG A 40 5.39 -16.00 20.77
CA ARG A 40 6.75 -16.35 20.34
C ARG A 40 7.36 -15.20 19.55
N PRO A 41 8.68 -14.97 19.64
CA PRO A 41 9.33 -13.93 18.87
C PRO A 41 9.33 -14.26 17.37
N ALA A 42 9.19 -13.24 16.53
CA ALA A 42 9.40 -13.35 15.09
C ALA A 42 10.91 -13.42 14.81
N THR A 43 11.45 -14.62 14.74
CA THR A 43 12.88 -14.81 14.44
C THR A 43 13.20 -14.43 13.00
N PRO A 44 14.46 -14.09 12.67
CA PRO A 44 14.87 -13.82 11.30
C PRO A 44 14.47 -14.92 10.30
N ASP A 45 14.56 -16.19 10.69
CA ASP A 45 14.16 -17.32 9.84
C ASP A 45 12.66 -17.36 9.57
N VAL A 46 11.83 -17.04 10.57
CA VAL A 46 10.38 -16.96 10.37
C VAL A 46 10.02 -15.81 9.45
N ILE A 47 10.65 -14.65 9.63
CA ILE A 47 10.48 -13.49 8.76
C ILE A 47 10.89 -13.84 7.32
N ALA A 48 12.04 -14.49 7.13
CA ALA A 48 12.52 -14.92 5.82
C ALA A 48 11.57 -15.93 5.15
N ALA A 49 11.00 -16.88 5.90
CA ALA A 49 10.02 -17.82 5.36
C ALA A 49 8.72 -17.12 4.94
N TYR A 50 8.29 -16.15 5.73
CA TYR A 50 7.14 -15.28 5.42
C TYR A 50 7.40 -14.47 4.14
N GLU A 51 8.58 -13.86 4.01
CA GLU A 51 9.02 -13.16 2.80
C GLU A 51 9.23 -14.10 1.60
N GLN A 52 9.62 -15.36 1.80
CA GLN A 52 9.79 -16.30 0.69
C GLN A 52 8.43 -16.68 0.08
N VAL A 53 7.42 -16.94 0.91
CA VAL A 53 6.10 -17.38 0.42
C VAL A 53 5.26 -16.21 -0.08
N LEU A 54 5.28 -15.08 0.64
CA LEU A 54 4.48 -13.92 0.24
C LEU A 54 5.24 -13.01 -0.75
N GLY A 55 6.43 -13.43 -1.17
CA GLY A 55 7.37 -12.66 -1.99
C GLY A 55 8.20 -11.68 -1.16
N ALA A 56 9.38 -11.30 -1.68
CA ALA A 56 10.33 -10.36 -1.08
C ALA A 56 9.77 -8.92 -0.88
N GLY A 57 8.45 -8.78 -0.87
CA GLY A 57 7.64 -7.59 -0.69
C GLY A 57 6.56 -7.71 0.39
N MET A 58 6.65 -8.69 1.33
CA MET A 58 5.83 -8.66 2.56
C MET A 58 5.96 -7.31 3.29
N ARG A 59 7.12 -6.66 3.14
CA ARG A 59 7.26 -5.22 3.34
C ARG A 59 7.11 -4.55 1.98
N ARG A 60 5.91 -4.06 1.66
CA ARG A 60 5.82 -2.94 0.72
C ARG A 60 6.79 -1.89 1.28
N ARG A 61 7.85 -1.60 0.52
CA ARG A 61 8.81 -0.60 0.97
C ARG A 61 8.06 0.72 1.12
N ASP A 62 8.39 1.44 2.17
CA ASP A 62 7.88 2.78 2.31
C ASP A 62 8.42 3.66 1.19
N ILE A 63 7.64 4.67 0.82
CA ILE A 63 8.13 5.72 -0.06
C ILE A 63 9.25 6.49 0.65
N THR A 64 10.19 6.99 -0.12
CA THR A 64 11.31 7.82 0.30
C THR A 64 10.86 9.27 0.52
N HIS A 65 9.93 9.51 1.46
CA HIS A 65 9.35 10.84 1.68
C HIS A 65 9.72 11.42 3.07
N PRO A 66 10.20 12.68 3.16
CA PRO A 66 10.70 13.26 4.41
C PRO A 66 9.62 13.46 5.49
N ARG A 67 8.36 13.64 5.09
CA ARG A 67 7.21 13.80 6.01
C ARG A 67 6.32 12.55 6.08
N LEU A 68 6.86 11.38 5.77
CA LEU A 68 6.09 10.14 5.80
C LEU A 68 5.54 9.89 7.21
N ARG A 69 4.24 9.62 7.29
CA ARG A 69 3.55 9.30 8.53
C ARG A 69 3.55 7.79 8.78
N LYS A 70 3.74 7.39 10.05
CA LYS A 70 3.81 6.00 10.50
C LYS A 70 2.97 5.79 11.76
N ILE A 71 2.41 4.60 11.91
CA ILE A 71 1.86 4.14 13.20
C ILE A 71 3.02 4.00 14.18
N GLN A 72 2.83 4.50 15.39
CA GLN A 72 3.83 4.46 16.46
C GLN A 72 3.67 3.19 17.30
N ASP A 73 2.43 2.89 17.70
CA ASP A 73 2.06 1.75 18.53
C ASP A 73 0.57 1.40 18.31
N ASP A 74 0.08 0.38 19.03
CA ASP A 74 -1.28 -0.13 18.86
C ASP A 74 -2.34 0.83 19.42
N LYS A 75 -1.97 1.65 20.41
CA LYS A 75 -2.85 2.70 20.94
C LYS A 75 -3.05 3.80 19.89
N HIS A 76 -1.99 4.18 19.19
CA HIS A 76 -2.07 5.13 18.09
C HIS A 76 -2.91 4.59 16.93
N LEU A 77 -2.80 3.28 16.60
CA LEU A 77 -3.66 2.67 15.59
C LEU A 77 -5.15 2.73 15.98
N GLU A 78 -5.48 2.42 17.24
CA GLU A 78 -6.85 2.50 17.73
C GLU A 78 -7.40 3.94 17.69
N GLN A 79 -6.58 4.92 18.08
CA GLN A 79 -6.94 6.33 17.97
C GLN A 79 -7.18 6.77 16.52
N ILE A 80 -6.36 6.29 15.57
CA ILE A 80 -6.57 6.54 14.14
C ILE A 80 -7.91 5.95 13.70
N ARG A 81 -8.21 4.70 14.10
CA ARG A 81 -9.47 4.03 13.78
C ARG A 81 -10.67 4.81 14.31
N GLU A 82 -10.67 5.16 15.59
CA GLU A 82 -11.75 5.94 16.22
C GLU A 82 -11.96 7.30 15.54
N ALA A 83 -10.87 8.01 15.23
CA ALA A 83 -10.93 9.29 14.54
C ALA A 83 -11.57 9.15 13.14
N VAL A 84 -11.14 8.14 12.38
CA VAL A 84 -11.66 7.89 11.04
C VAL A 84 -13.13 7.50 11.07
N GLU A 85 -13.56 6.65 12.01
CA GLU A 85 -14.98 6.31 12.19
C GLU A 85 -15.82 7.55 12.52
N ALA A 86 -15.28 8.49 13.30
CA ALA A 86 -15.91 9.76 13.64
C ALA A 86 -15.87 10.80 12.51
N GLY A 87 -15.29 10.49 11.35
CA GLY A 87 -15.18 11.42 10.23
C GLY A 87 -14.08 12.46 10.36
N ASN A 88 -13.09 12.21 11.22
CA ASN A 88 -11.88 13.02 11.34
C ASN A 88 -10.73 12.37 10.56
N PRO A 89 -10.16 13.04 9.54
CA PRO A 89 -9.07 12.47 8.74
C PRO A 89 -7.73 12.36 9.49
N GLY A 90 -7.52 13.09 10.59
CA GLY A 90 -6.34 12.97 11.45
C GLY A 90 -5.01 12.88 10.68
N ILE A 91 -4.26 11.80 10.91
CA ILE A 91 -2.94 11.60 10.29
C ILE A 91 -2.97 11.63 8.74
N PHE A 92 -4.10 11.31 8.11
CA PHE A 92 -4.25 11.24 6.66
C PHE A 92 -4.27 12.61 5.97
N ILE A 93 -4.52 13.72 6.69
CA ILE A 93 -4.41 15.07 6.11
C ILE A 93 -3.02 15.70 6.32
N GLU A 94 -2.27 15.22 7.32
CA GLU A 94 -1.02 15.87 7.75
C GLU A 94 0.20 15.58 6.85
N GLY A 95 0.18 14.47 6.12
CA GLY A 95 1.27 14.02 5.27
C GLY A 95 0.95 12.68 4.59
N PRO A 96 1.80 12.22 3.65
CA PRO A 96 1.60 10.91 3.04
C PRO A 96 1.73 9.82 4.11
N THR A 97 0.86 8.81 4.06
CA THR A 97 0.91 7.65 4.95
C THR A 97 1.77 6.54 4.37
N SER A 98 2.37 5.76 5.25
CA SER A 98 3.12 4.59 4.82
C SER A 98 2.18 3.46 4.41
N SER A 99 2.61 2.60 3.50
CA SER A 99 1.82 1.42 3.09
C SER A 99 1.49 0.48 4.27
N THR A 100 2.29 0.54 5.34
CA THR A 100 2.03 -0.18 6.58
C THR A 100 0.84 0.40 7.35
N ILE A 101 0.62 1.72 7.30
CA ILE A 101 -0.61 2.33 7.84
C ILE A 101 -1.81 1.79 7.08
N ASP A 102 -1.75 1.83 5.76
CA ASP A 102 -2.90 1.50 4.93
C ASP A 102 -3.33 0.04 5.13
N ALA A 103 -2.35 -0.87 5.16
CA ALA A 103 -2.56 -2.29 5.45
C ALA A 103 -3.02 -2.58 6.89
N ALA A 104 -2.66 -1.74 7.87
CA ALA A 104 -3.04 -1.92 9.27
C ALA A 104 -4.43 -1.34 9.57
N VAL A 105 -4.77 -0.21 8.96
CA VAL A 105 -6.06 0.48 9.17
C VAL A 105 -7.18 -0.25 8.42
N CYS A 106 -6.95 -0.62 7.16
CA CYS A 106 -7.99 -1.19 6.28
C CYS A 106 -8.78 -2.38 6.90
N PRO A 107 -8.16 -3.38 7.54
CA PRO A 107 -8.88 -4.51 8.15
C PRO A 107 -9.73 -4.14 9.38
N LEU A 108 -9.50 -2.96 9.97
CA LEU A 108 -10.15 -2.51 11.21
C LEU A 108 -11.28 -1.51 10.97
N LEU A 109 -11.51 -1.11 9.72
CA LEU A 109 -12.54 -0.13 9.38
C LEU A 109 -13.94 -0.74 9.47
N GLY A 110 -14.83 -0.02 10.15
CA GLY A 110 -16.26 -0.22 10.11
C GLY A 110 -16.89 0.50 8.89
N PRO A 111 -18.22 0.38 8.74
CA PRO A 111 -18.95 0.98 7.62
C PRO A 111 -18.78 2.50 7.51
N ASN A 112 -18.74 3.22 8.63
CA ASN A 112 -18.59 4.68 8.61
C ASN A 112 -17.19 5.08 8.17
N GLY A 113 -16.15 4.42 8.68
CA GLY A 113 -14.77 4.66 8.25
C GLY A 113 -14.57 4.42 6.75
N ILE A 114 -15.13 3.34 6.21
CA ILE A 114 -15.11 3.05 4.77
C ILE A 114 -15.77 4.18 3.98
N GLU A 115 -16.96 4.62 4.39
CA GLU A 115 -17.68 5.69 3.69
C GLU A 115 -16.94 7.03 3.78
N ASN A 116 -16.33 7.33 4.93
CA ASN A 116 -15.49 8.50 5.10
C ASN A 116 -14.30 8.50 4.14
N PHE A 117 -13.59 7.38 3.97
CA PHE A 117 -12.51 7.29 2.99
C PHE A 117 -12.98 7.44 1.55
N ARG A 118 -14.14 6.88 1.19
CA ARG A 118 -14.72 7.09 -0.15
C ARG A 118 -15.01 8.56 -0.42
N ARG A 119 -15.63 9.25 0.55
CA ARG A 119 -15.89 10.68 0.47
C ARG A 119 -14.58 11.47 0.39
N TRP A 120 -13.61 11.18 1.26
CA TRP A 120 -12.32 11.89 1.24
C TRP A 120 -11.52 11.65 -0.03
N ALA A 121 -11.63 10.49 -0.67
CA ALA A 121 -10.99 10.24 -1.97
C ALA A 121 -11.50 11.21 -3.05
N LYS A 122 -12.78 11.58 -3.02
CA LYS A 122 -13.41 12.52 -3.97
C LYS A 122 -13.23 13.99 -3.55
N GLU A 123 -13.50 14.28 -2.29
CA GLU A 123 -13.81 15.63 -1.80
C GLU A 123 -12.83 16.11 -0.71
N GLY A 124 -11.83 15.31 -0.35
CA GLY A 124 -10.83 15.70 0.65
C GLY A 124 -10.19 17.04 0.31
N GLU A 125 -10.06 17.92 1.31
CA GLU A 125 -9.63 19.31 1.13
C GLU A 125 -8.26 19.43 0.45
N THR A 126 -7.33 18.54 0.80
CA THR A 126 -5.97 18.52 0.24
C THR A 126 -5.77 17.35 -0.71
N SER A 127 -4.91 17.52 -1.71
CA SER A 127 -4.52 16.41 -2.59
C SER A 127 -3.81 15.28 -1.83
N THR A 128 -3.16 15.58 -0.70
CA THR A 128 -2.56 14.56 0.18
C THR A 128 -3.64 13.71 0.85
N LEU A 129 -4.68 14.32 1.41
CA LEU A 129 -5.80 13.59 1.98
C LEU A 129 -6.48 12.71 0.93
N ARG A 130 -6.75 13.28 -0.25
CA ARG A 130 -7.37 12.51 -1.35
C ARG A 130 -6.49 11.34 -1.79
N ALA A 131 -5.18 11.53 -1.97
CA ALA A 131 -4.26 10.46 -2.35
C ALA A 131 -4.16 9.35 -1.30
N ASN A 132 -4.04 9.71 -0.02
CA ASN A 132 -4.05 8.73 1.07
C ASN A 132 -5.37 7.96 1.14
N ALA A 133 -6.50 8.65 0.95
CA ALA A 133 -7.81 8.01 0.93
C ALA A 133 -8.00 7.07 -0.27
N VAL A 134 -7.49 7.45 -1.45
CA VAL A 134 -7.46 6.58 -2.64
C VAL A 134 -6.65 5.31 -2.36
N SER A 135 -5.50 5.41 -1.67
CA SER A 135 -4.73 4.23 -1.26
C SER A 135 -5.57 3.28 -0.40
N ILE A 136 -6.18 3.80 0.67
CA ILE A 136 -7.05 2.99 1.55
C ILE A 136 -8.19 2.33 0.77
N VAL A 137 -8.91 3.10 -0.05
CA VAL A 137 -9.98 2.55 -0.91
C VAL A 137 -9.44 1.50 -1.88
N GLY A 138 -8.21 1.71 -2.37
CA GLY A 138 -7.50 0.81 -3.27
C GLY A 138 -7.29 -0.59 -2.72
N PHE A 139 -7.10 -0.69 -1.39
CA PHE A 139 -6.98 -1.94 -0.62
C PHE A 139 -8.33 -2.58 -0.25
N LEU A 140 -9.43 -1.81 -0.25
CA LEU A 140 -10.73 -2.35 0.12
C LEU A 140 -11.29 -3.25 -1.00
N PRO A 141 -11.86 -4.42 -0.67
CA PRO A 141 -12.38 -5.33 -1.67
C PRO A 141 -13.62 -4.75 -2.36
N GLY A 142 -13.89 -5.22 -3.58
CA GLY A 142 -15.15 -4.97 -4.28
C GLY A 142 -15.02 -4.02 -5.47
N ARG A 143 -15.86 -4.27 -6.49
CA ARG A 143 -15.84 -3.57 -7.77
C ARG A 143 -16.08 -2.06 -7.63
N ALA A 144 -17.00 -1.66 -6.76
CA ALA A 144 -17.30 -0.24 -6.54
C ALA A 144 -16.10 0.56 -6.02
N ASN A 145 -15.26 -0.03 -5.16
CA ASN A 145 -14.04 0.62 -4.67
C ASN A 145 -13.01 0.78 -5.80
N ALA A 146 -12.82 -0.26 -6.62
CA ALA A 146 -11.92 -0.19 -7.77
C ALA A 146 -12.39 0.83 -8.84
N GLU A 147 -13.70 0.90 -9.10
CA GLU A 147 -14.29 1.91 -10.01
C GLU A 147 -14.09 3.33 -9.47
N LEU A 148 -14.27 3.53 -8.16
CA LEU A 148 -13.99 4.80 -7.49
C LEU A 148 -12.53 5.21 -7.63
N VAL A 149 -11.59 4.30 -7.37
CA VAL A 149 -10.15 4.57 -7.55
C VAL A 149 -9.86 4.98 -8.99
N ALA A 150 -10.39 4.24 -9.98
CA ALA A 150 -10.20 4.58 -11.38
C ALA A 150 -10.81 5.93 -11.77
N GLU A 151 -12.00 6.27 -11.24
CA GLU A 151 -12.67 7.57 -11.43
C GLU A 151 -11.79 8.72 -10.93
N VAL A 152 -11.32 8.64 -9.69
CA VAL A 152 -10.49 9.70 -9.06
C VAL A 152 -9.16 9.83 -9.80
N LEU A 153 -8.47 8.72 -10.05
CA LEU A 153 -7.16 8.77 -10.73
C LEU A 153 -7.26 9.23 -12.19
N SER A 154 -8.40 9.02 -12.85
CA SER A 154 -8.60 9.54 -14.21
C SER A 154 -8.87 11.05 -14.22
N SER A 155 -9.62 11.56 -13.24
CA SER A 155 -10.13 12.94 -13.23
C SER A 155 -9.25 13.94 -12.46
N ASP A 156 -8.58 13.53 -11.39
CA ASP A 156 -7.73 14.41 -10.57
C ASP A 156 -6.24 14.20 -10.89
N ALA A 157 -5.69 15.09 -11.73
CA ALA A 157 -4.29 15.04 -12.14
C ALA A 157 -3.30 15.19 -10.98
N LYS A 158 -3.65 15.94 -9.92
CA LYS A 158 -2.76 16.12 -8.76
C LYS A 158 -2.70 14.85 -7.92
N VAL A 159 -3.85 14.22 -7.67
CA VAL A 159 -3.92 12.94 -6.95
C VAL A 159 -3.22 11.85 -7.75
N ARG A 160 -3.50 11.74 -9.05
CA ARG A 160 -2.81 10.80 -9.94
C ARG A 160 -1.30 10.94 -9.88
N ARG A 161 -0.78 12.17 -9.97
CA ARG A 161 0.66 12.44 -9.89
C ARG A 161 1.27 11.92 -8.57
N LEU A 162 0.59 12.16 -7.45
CA LEU A 162 1.07 11.70 -6.14
C LEU A 162 1.04 10.17 -6.02
N CYS A 163 -0.04 9.53 -6.45
CA CYS A 163 -0.18 8.06 -6.43
C CYS A 163 0.85 7.37 -7.32
N VAL A 164 1.06 7.87 -8.55
CA VAL A 164 2.08 7.34 -9.47
C VAL A 164 3.49 7.53 -8.90
N ALA A 165 3.80 8.70 -8.32
CA ALA A 165 5.09 8.92 -7.68
C ALA A 165 5.31 8.01 -6.46
N SER A 166 4.27 7.77 -5.67
CA SER A 166 4.31 6.79 -4.57
C SER A 166 4.65 5.39 -5.08
N GLU A 167 4.04 4.96 -6.18
CA GLU A 167 4.32 3.67 -6.79
C GLU A 167 5.78 3.57 -7.27
N VAL A 168 6.28 4.59 -7.97
CA VAL A 168 7.67 4.65 -8.45
C VAL A 168 8.66 4.65 -7.28
N SER A 169 8.46 5.53 -6.29
CA SER A 169 9.31 5.62 -5.10
C SER A 169 9.33 4.30 -4.34
N ARG A 170 8.19 3.65 -4.18
CA ARG A 170 8.11 2.34 -3.52
C ARG A 170 8.85 1.25 -4.29
N LEU A 171 8.62 1.14 -5.59
CA LEU A 171 9.21 0.06 -6.40
C LEU A 171 10.71 0.23 -6.60
N MET A 172 11.17 1.47 -6.80
CA MET A 172 12.55 1.77 -7.19
C MET A 172 13.40 2.32 -6.06
N GLN A 173 12.79 2.83 -4.99
CA GLN A 173 13.47 3.49 -3.87
C GLN A 173 14.32 4.69 -4.30
N TRP A 174 13.94 5.33 -5.41
CA TRP A 174 14.50 6.61 -5.80
C TRP A 174 13.97 7.71 -4.89
N GLU A 175 14.74 8.80 -4.73
CA GLU A 175 14.32 9.99 -4.00
C GLU A 175 12.95 10.50 -4.47
N TRP A 176 12.16 11.05 -3.55
CA TRP A 176 10.81 11.53 -3.86
C TRP A 176 10.77 12.51 -5.04
N SER A 177 11.77 13.39 -5.16
CA SER A 177 11.87 14.32 -6.29
C SER A 177 12.06 13.62 -7.64
N ILE A 178 12.81 12.52 -7.68
CA ILE A 178 12.98 11.70 -8.88
C ILE A 178 11.66 10.99 -9.19
N ALA A 179 11.00 10.41 -8.19
CA ALA A 179 9.72 9.74 -8.39
C ALA A 179 8.64 10.70 -8.92
N LEU A 180 8.62 11.95 -8.44
CA LEU A 180 7.78 13.02 -8.96
C LEU A 180 8.11 13.36 -10.42
N ALA A 181 9.39 13.49 -10.76
CA ALA A 181 9.82 13.76 -12.14
C ALA A 181 9.37 12.64 -13.10
N VAL A 182 9.49 11.38 -12.68
CA VAL A 182 9.02 10.22 -13.46
C VAL A 182 7.50 10.20 -13.60
N ALA A 183 6.75 10.61 -12.57
CA ALA A 183 5.30 10.72 -12.64
C ALA A 183 4.83 11.83 -13.60
N ASP A 184 5.62 12.91 -13.73
CA ASP A 184 5.36 14.01 -14.66
C ASP A 184 5.78 13.65 -16.10
N ASP A 185 6.96 13.05 -16.26
CA ASP A 185 7.54 12.62 -17.52
C ASP A 185 8.27 11.27 -17.34
N PRO A 186 7.64 10.16 -17.78
CA PRO A 186 8.21 8.82 -17.63
C PRO A 186 9.55 8.61 -18.34
N SER A 187 9.92 9.45 -19.32
CA SER A 187 11.22 9.37 -19.98
C SER A 187 12.39 9.74 -19.06
N THR A 188 12.11 10.42 -17.95
CA THR A 188 13.12 10.80 -16.95
C THR A 188 13.51 9.66 -16.02
N ALA A 189 12.90 8.47 -16.16
CA ALA A 189 13.20 7.32 -15.33
C ALA A 189 14.69 6.92 -15.43
N PRO A 190 15.46 6.89 -14.32
CA PRO A 190 16.87 6.48 -14.35
C PRO A 190 17.11 5.06 -14.86
N ASP A 191 16.13 4.17 -14.69
CA ASP A 191 16.16 2.79 -15.17
C ASP A 191 14.74 2.39 -15.63
N PRO A 192 14.35 2.73 -16.87
CA PRO A 192 12.98 2.51 -17.35
C PRO A 192 12.66 1.02 -17.50
N VAL A 193 13.65 0.19 -17.86
CA VAL A 193 13.48 -1.25 -18.05
C VAL A 193 13.19 -1.94 -16.71
N ALA A 194 13.98 -1.65 -15.66
CA ALA A 194 13.73 -2.23 -14.34
C ALA A 194 12.42 -1.72 -13.73
N LEU A 195 12.07 -0.45 -13.95
CA LEU A 195 10.79 0.12 -13.53
C LEU A 195 9.62 -0.60 -14.22
N ALA A 196 9.67 -0.75 -15.54
CA ALA A 196 8.63 -1.44 -16.32
C ALA A 196 8.43 -2.89 -15.88
N ALA A 197 9.52 -3.64 -15.63
CA ALA A 197 9.43 -5.01 -15.15
C ALA A 197 8.72 -5.14 -13.80
N LYS A 198 8.89 -4.15 -12.90
CA LYS A 198 8.20 -4.13 -11.60
C LYS A 198 6.74 -3.69 -11.75
N LEU A 199 6.47 -2.65 -12.55
CA LEU A 199 5.11 -2.20 -12.82
C LEU A 199 4.27 -3.30 -13.48
N ALA A 200 4.85 -4.11 -14.38
CA ALA A 200 4.13 -5.22 -15.01
C ALA A 200 3.59 -6.24 -13.98
N LYS A 201 4.32 -6.45 -12.87
CA LYS A 201 3.85 -7.27 -11.75
C LYS A 201 2.74 -6.57 -10.98
N THR A 202 2.89 -5.29 -10.66
CA THR A 202 1.85 -4.50 -9.96
C THR A 202 0.56 -4.43 -10.78
N ALA A 203 0.64 -4.28 -12.11
CA ALA A 203 -0.51 -4.12 -13.01
C ALA A 203 -1.50 -5.29 -12.98
N VAL A 204 -1.07 -6.45 -12.47
CA VAL A 204 -1.90 -7.66 -12.35
C VAL A 204 -2.15 -8.08 -10.90
N ASP A 205 -1.75 -7.28 -9.89
CA ASP A 205 -1.98 -7.57 -8.48
C ASP A 205 -3.46 -7.39 -8.10
N PRO A 206 -4.23 -8.46 -7.81
CA PRO A 206 -5.66 -8.34 -7.55
C PRO A 206 -5.99 -7.60 -6.24
N GLN A 207 -5.03 -7.44 -5.33
CA GLN A 207 -5.25 -6.93 -3.96
C GLN A 207 -5.21 -5.41 -3.87
N ASP A 208 -4.68 -4.73 -4.89
CA ASP A 208 -4.52 -3.28 -4.89
C ASP A 208 -5.01 -2.69 -6.22
N SER A 209 -6.16 -2.03 -6.18
CA SER A 209 -6.70 -1.37 -7.36
C SER A 209 -6.01 -0.05 -7.71
N GLU A 210 -5.45 0.67 -6.73
CA GLU A 210 -4.67 1.90 -6.99
C GLU A 210 -3.36 1.54 -7.68
N GLY A 211 -2.60 0.61 -7.09
CA GLY A 211 -1.34 0.14 -7.63
C GLY A 211 -1.50 -0.39 -9.05
N ARG A 212 -2.53 -1.21 -9.31
CA ARG A 212 -2.84 -1.70 -10.66
C ARG A 212 -3.09 -0.58 -11.65
N TRP A 213 -3.92 0.40 -11.27
CA TRP A 213 -4.26 1.52 -12.13
C TRP A 213 -3.01 2.36 -12.44
N CYS A 214 -2.24 2.73 -11.42
CA CYS A 214 -1.02 3.52 -11.56
C CYS A 214 0.01 2.79 -12.43
N ALA A 215 0.18 1.48 -12.22
CA ALA A 215 1.08 0.67 -13.01
C ALA A 215 0.67 0.58 -14.48
N GLY A 216 -0.61 0.34 -14.78
CA GLY A 216 -1.12 0.35 -16.15
C GLY A 216 -0.95 1.70 -16.84
N TRP A 217 -1.27 2.79 -16.14
CA TRP A 217 -1.14 4.16 -16.65
C TRP A 217 0.32 4.51 -16.99
N LEU A 218 1.26 4.13 -16.12
CA LEU A 218 2.67 4.43 -16.28
C LEU A 218 3.34 3.53 -17.32
N LEU A 219 3.01 2.23 -17.37
CA LEU A 219 3.50 1.32 -18.41
C LEU A 219 3.13 1.79 -19.81
N GLN A 220 1.89 2.25 -20.01
CA GLN A 220 1.43 2.80 -21.29
C GLN A 220 2.33 3.96 -21.76
N ARG A 221 2.84 4.76 -20.83
CA ARG A 221 3.67 5.95 -21.10
C ARG A 221 5.16 5.67 -21.13
N LEU A 222 5.61 4.59 -20.50
CA LEU A 222 6.97 4.09 -20.64
C LEU A 222 7.18 3.36 -21.97
N ALA A 223 6.12 2.85 -22.61
CA ALA A 223 6.24 2.07 -23.85
C ALA A 223 7.14 2.73 -24.94
N PRO A 224 7.07 4.05 -25.21
CA PRO A 224 7.96 4.69 -26.18
C PRO A 224 9.44 4.63 -25.80
N VAL A 225 9.77 4.77 -24.52
CA VAL A 225 11.17 4.80 -24.04
C VAL A 225 11.77 3.41 -23.79
N LEU A 226 10.96 2.35 -23.85
CA LEU A 226 11.45 0.97 -23.74
C LEU A 226 11.89 0.39 -25.08
N GLY A 227 11.53 1.04 -26.20
CA GLY A 227 11.84 0.61 -27.55
C GLY A 227 13.02 1.34 -28.19
N GLU A 228 13.62 2.30 -27.49
CA GLU A 228 14.83 3.05 -27.89
C GLU A 228 16.08 2.43 -27.27
#